data_AF-A0A2A4KT54-F1
#
_entry.id   AF-A0A2A4KT54-F1
#
_cell.length_a   1.000
_cell.length_b   1.000
_cell.length_c   1.000
_cell.angle_alpha   90.00
_cell.angle_beta   90.00
_cell.angle_gamma   90.00
#
_symmetry.space_group_name_H-M   'P 1'
#
loop_
_entity.id
_entity.type
_entity.pdbx_description
1 polymer ?
#
loop_
_entity_poly.entity_id
_entity_poly.type
_entity_poly.pdbx_seq_one_letter_code
_entity_poly.pdbx_strand_id
1 'polypeptide(L)'
;MPPRSPAPDPWSEAVRRATDATAADQPGGMDEQCWDDVAMRGIVATVLYALHLRERRPVDAIGWPAVLWQLRDDERVTELVTTVLPRAGHDLSRTAAPGDPVTECWRWLTRTWDPHAPVKSAFLQPALSHSSYSGWVPDAPEPRWGGMSRGIARGLPDPALEVCTHWAAGVVQRQMITERGHHALDRVKVTSGAFTGHRGYVRDVGWFFDDATETVHGPAGYVVDLDDVEGTQDIDADQVEACADLHWPHRPEGTLKDGPPPGLNDPLPPAKTCAEDLRELLDRAGNPDVVPEELRRAVAAAHHHHHLELDWQASPAPQRFTWRVLHHWYQLTEHYADDQRADLYEVVVTRYLRDAEPAHHLALSKDELPGLIARCTTGA
;
A
#
# COMPACT_ATOMS: atom_id res chain seq x y z
N MET A 1 -6.35 -42.91 30.90
CA MET A 1 -6.73 -41.78 30.02
C MET A 1 -5.45 -41.06 29.63
N PRO A 2 -5.11 -40.96 28.34
CA PRO A 2 -4.03 -40.08 27.93
C PRO A 2 -4.38 -38.64 28.34
N PRO A 3 -3.40 -37.82 28.79
CA PRO A 3 -3.64 -36.41 29.07
C PRO A 3 -4.16 -35.75 27.79
N ARG A 4 -5.29 -35.03 27.89
CA ARG A 4 -5.76 -34.15 26.81
C ARG A 4 -4.62 -33.18 26.52
N SER A 5 -4.14 -33.16 25.28
CA SER A 5 -3.25 -32.11 24.81
C SER A 5 -3.90 -30.76 25.16
N PRO A 6 -3.12 -29.79 25.69
CA PRO A 6 -3.66 -28.46 25.97
C PRO A 6 -4.30 -27.91 24.71
N ALA A 7 -5.45 -27.25 24.86
CA ALA A 7 -6.07 -26.54 23.75
C ALA A 7 -5.04 -25.56 23.16
N PRO A 8 -4.93 -25.45 21.83
CA PRO A 8 -3.98 -24.55 21.21
C PRO A 8 -4.22 -23.13 21.70
N ASP A 9 -3.12 -22.42 21.98
CA ASP A 9 -3.14 -21.01 22.35
C ASP A 9 -3.89 -20.20 21.27
N PRO A 10 -4.89 -19.36 21.63
CA PRO A 10 -5.69 -18.65 20.64
C PRO A 10 -4.87 -17.72 19.73
N TRP A 11 -3.79 -17.12 20.22
CA TRP A 11 -2.91 -16.31 19.36
C TRP A 11 -2.22 -17.19 18.30
N SER A 12 -1.65 -18.33 18.73
CA SER A 12 -1.03 -19.31 17.84
C SER A 12 -2.00 -19.83 16.77
N GLU A 13 -3.27 -20.04 17.14
CA GLU A 13 -4.32 -20.44 16.20
C GLU A 13 -4.67 -19.33 15.19
N ALA A 14 -4.71 -18.06 15.63
CA ALA A 14 -4.93 -16.92 14.75
C ALA A 14 -3.78 -16.76 13.74
N VAL A 15 -2.54 -16.88 14.20
CA VAL A 15 -1.34 -16.86 13.33
C VAL A 15 -1.37 -18.00 12.33
N ARG A 16 -1.73 -19.21 12.76
CA ARG A 16 -1.84 -20.39 11.88
C ARG A 16 -2.88 -20.15 10.76
N ARG A 17 -4.10 -19.73 11.11
CA ARG A 17 -5.15 -19.43 10.14
C ARG A 17 -4.76 -18.32 9.16
N ALA A 18 -4.12 -17.26 9.65
CA ALA A 18 -3.63 -16.17 8.80
C ALA A 18 -2.52 -16.66 7.85
N THR A 19 -1.61 -17.50 8.33
CA THR A 19 -0.53 -18.10 7.53
C THR A 19 -1.11 -18.94 6.40
N ASP A 20 -2.07 -19.83 6.71
CA ASP A 20 -2.73 -20.66 5.70
C ASP A 20 -3.43 -19.79 4.63
N ALA A 21 -4.10 -18.73 5.05
CA ALA A 21 -4.78 -17.82 4.14
C ALA A 21 -3.80 -17.06 3.22
N THR A 22 -2.73 -16.48 3.79
CA THR A 22 -1.68 -15.78 3.02
C THR A 22 -0.96 -16.72 2.07
N ALA A 23 -0.62 -17.94 2.50
CA ALA A 23 0.03 -18.93 1.65
C ALA A 23 -0.84 -19.39 0.48
N ALA A 24 -2.16 -19.45 0.66
CA ALA A 24 -3.11 -19.78 -0.41
C ALA A 24 -3.29 -18.64 -1.44
N ASP A 25 -2.99 -17.40 -1.07
CA ASP A 25 -3.08 -16.24 -1.97
C ASP A 25 -1.85 -16.09 -2.88
N GLN A 26 -0.67 -16.47 -2.38
CA GLN A 26 0.61 -16.27 -3.06
C GLN A 26 1.05 -17.48 -3.92
N PRO A 27 1.38 -17.28 -5.20
CA PRO A 27 2.02 -18.32 -6.02
C PRO A 27 3.36 -18.74 -5.41
N GLY A 28 3.45 -19.96 -4.89
CA GLY A 28 4.65 -20.48 -4.23
C GLY A 28 4.58 -20.49 -2.69
N GLY A 29 3.47 -20.05 -2.11
CA GLY A 29 3.27 -20.00 -0.66
C GLY A 29 3.82 -18.71 -0.01
N MET A 30 3.70 -18.63 1.31
CA MET A 30 4.16 -17.49 2.10
C MET A 30 5.69 -17.50 2.28
N ASP A 31 6.35 -16.37 2.04
CA ASP A 31 7.78 -16.17 2.29
C ASP A 31 8.02 -15.36 3.57
N GLU A 32 8.54 -16.00 4.63
CA GLU A 32 8.91 -15.33 5.90
C GLU A 32 10.09 -14.35 5.75
N GLN A 33 10.75 -14.33 4.60
CA GLN A 33 11.75 -13.31 4.24
C GLN A 33 11.14 -12.13 3.48
N CYS A 34 9.87 -12.20 3.09
CA CYS A 34 9.13 -11.14 2.42
C CYS A 34 8.33 -10.32 3.44
N TRP A 35 8.61 -9.02 3.50
CA TRP A 35 7.94 -8.12 4.42
C TRP A 35 6.44 -7.99 4.15
N ASP A 36 6.02 -7.99 2.88
CA ASP A 36 4.61 -7.85 2.50
C ASP A 36 3.80 -9.05 3.01
N ASP A 37 4.34 -10.26 2.88
CA ASP A 37 3.72 -11.51 3.34
C ASP A 37 3.57 -11.55 4.87
N VAL A 38 4.64 -11.19 5.58
CA VAL A 38 4.65 -11.12 7.04
C VAL A 38 3.65 -10.06 7.53
N ALA A 39 3.54 -8.93 6.84
CA ALA A 39 2.57 -7.89 7.13
C ALA A 39 1.13 -8.36 6.92
N MET A 40 0.81 -8.94 5.75
CA MET A 40 -0.54 -9.47 5.47
C MET A 40 -0.95 -10.50 6.53
N ARG A 41 -0.09 -11.48 6.83
CA ARG A 41 -0.33 -12.47 7.89
C ARG A 41 -0.58 -11.78 9.24
N GLY A 42 0.31 -10.86 9.63
CA GLY A 42 0.25 -10.20 10.94
C GLY A 42 -1.05 -9.42 11.13
N ILE A 43 -1.50 -8.69 10.10
CA ILE A 43 -2.76 -7.94 10.12
C ILE A 43 -3.95 -8.89 10.30
N VAL A 44 -4.04 -9.95 9.48
CA VAL A 44 -5.13 -10.93 9.56
C VAL A 44 -5.15 -11.64 10.91
N ALA A 45 -3.98 -12.06 11.42
CA ALA A 45 -3.86 -12.72 12.72
C ALA A 45 -4.31 -11.81 13.87
N THR A 46 -3.90 -10.54 13.85
CA THR A 46 -4.26 -9.54 14.85
C THR A 46 -5.77 -9.29 14.87
N VAL A 47 -6.40 -9.15 13.69
CA VAL A 47 -7.87 -8.99 13.58
C VAL A 47 -8.60 -10.24 14.08
N LEU A 48 -8.20 -11.44 13.66
CA LEU A 48 -8.79 -12.71 14.12
C LEU A 48 -8.74 -12.83 15.66
N TYR A 49 -7.58 -12.53 16.24
CA TYR A 49 -7.39 -12.60 17.69
C TYR A 49 -8.20 -11.54 18.44
N ALA A 50 -8.24 -10.31 17.94
CA ALA A 50 -9.06 -9.26 18.53
C ALA A 50 -10.57 -9.59 18.45
N LEU A 51 -11.05 -10.14 17.33
CA LEU A 51 -12.43 -10.62 17.20
C LEU A 51 -12.73 -11.78 18.15
N HIS A 52 -11.80 -12.73 18.31
CA HIS A 52 -11.90 -13.80 19.32
C HIS A 52 -12.13 -13.25 20.72
N LEU A 53 -11.32 -12.27 21.14
CA LEU A 53 -11.44 -11.62 22.46
C LEU A 53 -12.75 -10.84 22.61
N ARG A 54 -13.16 -10.11 21.56
CA ARG A 54 -14.37 -9.29 21.54
C ARG A 54 -15.65 -10.13 21.60
N GLU A 55 -15.73 -11.16 20.77
CA GLU A 55 -16.91 -12.03 20.64
C GLU A 55 -16.93 -13.17 21.67
N ARG A 56 -15.80 -13.44 22.33
CA ARG A 56 -15.60 -14.58 23.23
C ARG A 56 -15.91 -15.92 22.55
N ARG A 57 -15.54 -16.04 21.27
CA ARG A 57 -15.73 -17.23 20.45
C ARG A 57 -14.38 -17.79 20.05
N PRO A 58 -14.21 -19.13 19.96
CA PRO A 58 -12.97 -19.74 19.46
C PRO A 58 -12.51 -19.12 18.13
N VAL A 59 -11.19 -19.00 17.93
CA VAL A 59 -10.63 -18.35 16.74
C VAL A 59 -11.12 -19.01 15.46
N ASP A 60 -11.20 -20.34 15.40
CA ASP A 60 -11.73 -21.12 14.27
C ASP A 60 -13.22 -20.86 13.97
N ALA A 61 -13.98 -20.39 14.96
CA ALA A 61 -15.38 -20.02 14.79
C ALA A 61 -15.58 -18.58 14.26
N ILE A 62 -14.54 -17.75 14.23
CA ILE A 62 -14.58 -16.40 13.64
C ILE A 62 -14.62 -16.52 12.12
N GLY A 63 -15.72 -16.03 11.52
CA GLY A 63 -15.93 -16.10 10.07
C GLY A 63 -15.13 -15.04 9.31
N TRP A 64 -14.63 -15.41 8.12
CA TRP A 64 -13.96 -14.48 7.21
C TRP A 64 -14.77 -13.22 6.86
N PRO A 65 -16.11 -13.26 6.75
CA PRO A 65 -16.91 -12.05 6.57
C PRO A 65 -16.71 -10.95 7.63
N ALA A 66 -16.59 -11.33 8.90
CA ALA A 66 -16.35 -10.36 9.99
C ALA A 66 -14.92 -9.84 9.94
N VAL A 67 -13.95 -10.68 9.58
CA VAL A 67 -12.55 -10.26 9.37
C VAL A 67 -12.46 -9.25 8.22
N LEU A 68 -13.09 -9.55 7.07
CA LEU A 68 -13.06 -8.67 5.91
C LEU A 68 -13.71 -7.30 6.20
N TRP A 69 -14.77 -7.27 7.00
CA TRP A 69 -15.40 -6.00 7.41
C TRP A 69 -14.41 -5.10 8.15
N GLN A 70 -13.60 -5.67 9.05
CA GLN A 70 -12.57 -4.92 9.79
C GLN A 70 -11.44 -4.45 8.87
N LEU A 71 -11.13 -5.21 7.82
CA LEU A 71 -10.05 -4.91 6.85
C LEU A 71 -10.48 -3.93 5.74
N ARG A 72 -11.64 -3.30 5.85
CA ARG A 72 -12.07 -2.25 4.92
C ARG A 72 -11.06 -1.10 4.84
N ASP A 73 -10.52 -0.72 6.00
CA ASP A 73 -9.53 0.34 6.16
C ASP A 73 -8.69 0.11 7.44
N ASP A 74 -7.56 0.79 7.52
CA ASP A 74 -6.60 0.69 8.65
C ASP A 74 -7.14 1.31 9.94
N GLU A 75 -8.07 2.28 9.84
CA GLU A 75 -8.69 2.93 11.00
C GLU A 75 -9.55 1.95 11.80
N ARG A 76 -10.37 1.13 11.12
CA ARG A 76 -11.19 0.09 11.76
C ARG A 76 -10.35 -0.98 12.45
N VAL A 77 -9.28 -1.44 11.80
CA VAL A 77 -8.33 -2.37 12.42
C VAL A 77 -7.73 -1.73 13.68
N THR A 78 -7.32 -0.46 13.59
CA THR A 78 -6.78 0.28 14.73
C THR A 78 -7.79 0.43 15.86
N GLU A 79 -9.03 0.81 15.57
CA GLU A 79 -10.11 0.95 16.56
C GLU A 79 -10.38 -0.37 17.27
N LEU A 80 -10.54 -1.46 16.52
CA LEU A 80 -10.76 -2.80 17.05
C LEU A 80 -9.62 -3.19 18.00
N VAL A 81 -8.37 -3.09 17.54
CA VAL A 81 -7.20 -3.57 18.27
C VAL A 81 -6.94 -2.74 19.52
N THR A 82 -6.97 -1.40 19.40
CA THR A 82 -6.71 -0.49 20.53
C THR A 82 -7.84 -0.49 21.56
N THR A 83 -9.06 -0.87 21.18
CA THR A 83 -10.17 -1.05 22.12
C THR A 83 -10.11 -2.38 22.85
N VAL A 84 -9.77 -3.47 22.14
CA VAL A 84 -9.92 -4.84 22.65
C VAL A 84 -8.68 -5.32 23.39
N LEU A 85 -7.49 -5.16 22.82
CA LEU A 85 -6.27 -5.77 23.38
C LEU A 85 -5.89 -5.22 24.76
N PRO A 86 -5.97 -3.90 25.05
CA PRO A 86 -5.68 -3.40 26.40
C PRO A 86 -6.61 -3.95 27.47
N ARG A 87 -7.89 -4.21 27.14
CA ARG A 87 -8.86 -4.82 28.07
C ARG A 87 -8.53 -6.28 28.38
N ALA A 88 -7.80 -6.96 27.50
CA ALA A 88 -7.29 -8.31 27.70
C ALA A 88 -5.91 -8.34 28.37
N GLY A 89 -5.32 -7.18 28.69
CA GLY A 89 -4.05 -7.06 29.42
C GLY A 89 -2.81 -6.85 28.54
N HIS A 90 -2.98 -6.64 27.23
CA HIS A 90 -1.87 -6.33 26.32
C HIS A 90 -1.50 -4.83 26.38
N ASP A 91 -0.23 -4.53 26.60
CA ASP A 91 0.26 -3.14 26.66
C ASP A 91 0.78 -2.66 25.29
N LEU A 92 -0.10 -2.01 24.55
CA LEU A 92 0.18 -1.50 23.20
C LEU A 92 1.09 -0.25 23.19
N SER A 93 1.54 0.26 24.33
CA SER A 93 2.49 1.37 24.37
C SER A 93 3.77 1.00 23.64
N ARG A 94 4.55 1.98 23.16
CA ARG A 94 5.86 1.70 22.54
C ARG A 94 6.90 1.19 23.53
N THR A 95 6.65 1.39 24.83
CA THR A 95 7.61 1.16 25.91
C THR A 95 7.38 -0.11 26.71
N ALA A 96 6.30 -0.87 26.47
CA ALA A 96 6.09 -2.09 27.25
C ALA A 96 7.21 -3.10 27.01
N ALA A 97 7.46 -3.91 28.05
CA ALA A 97 8.48 -4.93 28.02
C ALA A 97 8.24 -5.95 26.89
N PRO A 98 9.32 -6.49 26.27
CA PRO A 98 9.20 -7.61 25.35
C PRO A 98 8.66 -8.86 26.06
N GLY A 99 8.08 -9.79 25.31
CA GLY A 99 7.59 -11.08 25.81
C GLY A 99 6.10 -11.35 25.60
N ASP A 100 5.33 -10.35 25.18
CA ASP A 100 3.95 -10.54 24.70
C ASP A 100 3.93 -10.53 23.16
N PRO A 101 3.75 -11.70 22.51
CA PRO A 101 3.85 -11.83 21.06
C PRO A 101 2.75 -11.04 20.31
N VAL A 102 1.60 -10.81 20.95
CA VAL A 102 0.50 -10.03 20.34
C VAL A 102 0.90 -8.55 20.29
N THR A 103 1.39 -8.02 21.41
CA THR A 103 1.89 -6.64 21.50
C THR A 103 3.08 -6.42 20.56
N GLU A 104 4.00 -7.38 20.46
CA GLU A 104 5.15 -7.30 19.55
C GLU A 104 4.72 -7.27 18.08
N CYS A 105 3.75 -8.12 17.70
CA CYS A 105 3.19 -8.11 16.36
C CYS A 105 2.53 -6.76 16.05
N TRP A 106 1.70 -6.24 16.95
CA TRP A 106 1.04 -4.94 16.78
C TRP A 106 2.05 -3.78 16.62
N ARG A 107 3.11 -3.77 17.43
CA ARG A 107 4.18 -2.78 17.30
C ARG A 107 4.92 -2.88 15.99
N TRP A 108 5.20 -4.10 15.53
CA TRP A 108 5.84 -4.31 14.24
C TRP A 108 4.94 -3.81 13.10
N LEU A 109 3.63 -4.01 13.20
CA LEU A 109 2.66 -3.56 12.20
C LEU A 109 2.51 -2.03 12.14
N THR A 110 2.65 -1.36 13.28
CA THR A 110 2.40 0.08 13.44
C THR A 110 3.65 0.96 13.52
N ARG A 111 4.85 0.35 13.53
CA ARG A 111 6.10 1.12 13.49
C ARG A 111 6.33 1.74 12.11
N THR A 112 6.95 2.90 12.12
CA THR A 112 7.50 3.54 10.92
C THR A 112 8.92 3.03 10.65
N TRP A 113 9.37 3.18 9.41
CA TRP A 113 10.66 2.67 8.96
C TRP A 113 11.53 3.83 8.50
N ASP A 114 12.79 3.84 8.94
CA ASP A 114 13.76 4.84 8.50
C ASP A 114 14.03 4.70 6.99
N PRO A 115 13.72 5.71 6.16
CA PRO A 115 13.95 5.67 4.71
C PRO A 115 15.41 5.78 4.30
N HIS A 116 16.32 5.96 5.25
CA HIS A 116 17.76 5.90 5.04
C HIS A 116 18.36 4.59 5.52
N ALA A 117 17.61 3.77 6.27
CA ALA A 117 18.05 2.43 6.65
C ALA A 117 18.31 1.58 5.39
N PRO A 118 19.41 0.83 5.33
CA PRO A 118 19.79 0.11 4.12
C PRO A 118 18.80 -1.02 3.82
N VAL A 119 18.41 -1.18 2.55
CA VAL A 119 17.52 -2.27 2.10
C VAL A 119 18.33 -3.55 1.83
N LYS A 120 17.75 -4.73 2.08
CA LYS A 120 18.41 -6.04 1.86
C LYS A 120 19.02 -6.19 0.45
N SER A 121 18.38 -5.60 -0.55
CA SER A 121 18.88 -5.59 -1.94
C SER A 121 20.13 -4.74 -2.16
N ALA A 122 20.37 -3.70 -1.34
CA ALA A 122 21.59 -2.90 -1.39
C ALA A 122 22.79 -3.63 -0.75
N PHE A 123 22.55 -4.51 0.23
CA PHE A 123 23.56 -5.43 0.76
C PHE A 123 23.91 -6.56 -0.21
N LEU A 124 23.00 -6.88 -1.14
CA LEU A 124 23.19 -7.86 -2.20
C LEU A 124 23.57 -7.17 -3.52
N GLN A 125 24.58 -6.30 -3.53
CA GLN A 125 25.37 -6.09 -4.76
C GLN A 125 26.33 -7.30 -4.93
N PRO A 126 26.11 -8.21 -5.89
CA PRO A 126 27.01 -9.33 -6.15
C PRO A 126 27.86 -9.10 -7.42
N ALA A 127 27.91 -7.87 -7.96
CA ALA A 127 28.53 -7.63 -9.27
C ALA A 127 30.04 -7.30 -9.24
N LEU A 128 30.65 -7.04 -8.07
CA LEU A 128 32.09 -6.76 -7.96
C LEU A 128 32.82 -7.49 -6.81
N SER A 129 32.15 -8.30 -5.99
CA SER A 129 32.79 -9.01 -4.88
C SER A 129 32.79 -10.53 -5.11
N HIS A 130 33.83 -11.03 -5.78
CA HIS A 130 34.18 -12.45 -5.81
C HIS A 130 34.75 -12.97 -4.47
N SER A 131 34.32 -12.43 -3.33
CA SER A 131 34.73 -12.95 -2.03
C SER A 131 33.51 -13.29 -1.19
N SER A 132 33.27 -14.59 -1.06
CA SER A 132 32.45 -15.22 -0.03
C SER A 132 33.04 -14.92 1.36
N TYR A 133 32.84 -13.70 1.85
CA TYR A 133 33.05 -13.35 3.24
C TYR A 133 31.78 -12.71 3.76
N SER A 134 31.20 -13.34 4.77
CA SER A 134 30.21 -12.76 5.67
C SER A 134 30.87 -11.56 6.37
N GLY A 135 30.87 -10.41 5.70
CA GLY A 135 31.31 -9.14 6.26
C GLY A 135 30.25 -8.63 7.22
N TRP A 136 30.14 -9.28 8.39
CA TRP A 136 29.46 -8.68 9.52
C TRP A 136 30.29 -7.46 9.92
N VAL A 137 29.79 -6.27 9.60
CA VAL A 137 30.36 -5.01 10.05
C VAL A 137 29.74 -4.74 11.43
N PRO A 138 30.54 -4.76 12.51
CA PRO A 138 30.07 -4.26 13.80
C PRO A 138 29.60 -2.82 13.59
N ASP A 139 28.45 -2.46 14.15
CA ASP A 139 27.83 -1.12 14.06
C ASP A 139 27.21 -0.74 12.71
N ALA A 140 26.96 -1.69 11.81
CA ALA A 140 26.12 -1.41 10.63
C ALA A 140 24.68 -1.06 11.07
N PRO A 141 24.06 -0.01 10.49
CA PRO A 141 22.68 0.34 10.79
C PRO A 141 21.75 -0.85 10.50
N GLU A 142 20.74 -1.05 11.36
CA GLU A 142 19.77 -2.13 11.20
C GLU A 142 19.14 -2.04 9.79
N PRO A 143 19.14 -3.13 9.00
CA PRO A 143 18.52 -3.11 7.69
C PRO A 143 17.04 -2.74 7.81
N ARG A 144 16.54 -1.96 6.85
CA ARG A 144 15.12 -1.65 6.79
C ARG A 144 14.30 -2.95 6.77
N TRP A 145 13.10 -2.90 7.33
CA TRP A 145 12.17 -4.02 7.35
C TRP A 145 12.68 -5.21 8.16
N GLY A 146 13.57 -4.99 9.14
CA GLY A 146 14.18 -6.06 9.92
C GLY A 146 14.99 -7.03 9.06
N GLY A 147 15.52 -6.58 7.92
CA GLY A 147 16.29 -7.41 6.99
C GLY A 147 15.45 -8.26 6.03
N MET A 148 14.14 -8.04 5.95
CA MET A 148 13.28 -8.67 4.96
C MET A 148 13.41 -8.01 3.57
N SER A 149 13.13 -8.77 2.51
CA SER A 149 12.87 -8.21 1.18
C SER A 149 11.52 -7.51 1.18
N ARG A 150 11.29 -6.64 0.19
CA ARG A 150 9.98 -6.02 -0.04
C ARG A 150 9.65 -6.13 -1.50
N GLY A 151 8.41 -6.51 -1.80
CA GLY A 151 7.87 -6.62 -3.14
C GLY A 151 7.29 -5.28 -3.56
N ILE A 152 5.97 -5.15 -3.46
CA ILE A 152 5.18 -4.11 -4.13
C ILE A 152 5.36 -2.73 -3.46
N ALA A 153 5.56 -2.67 -2.15
CA ALA A 153 5.62 -1.42 -1.39
C ALA A 153 7.04 -0.83 -1.20
N ARG A 154 8.03 -1.23 -2.01
CA ARG A 154 9.48 -1.02 -1.75
C ARG A 154 9.92 0.42 -1.37
N GLY A 155 9.14 1.46 -1.66
CA GLY A 155 9.43 2.86 -1.31
C GLY A 155 8.71 3.45 -0.08
N LEU A 156 7.62 2.85 0.41
CA LEU A 156 6.73 3.50 1.37
C LEU A 156 7.29 3.48 2.81
N PRO A 157 7.51 4.62 3.50
CA PRO A 157 7.97 4.65 4.89
C PRO A 157 6.85 4.32 5.89
N ASP A 158 5.61 4.28 5.42
CA ASP A 158 4.41 4.10 6.21
C ASP A 158 4.38 2.73 6.92
N PRO A 159 3.68 2.63 8.06
CA PRO A 159 3.49 1.39 8.79
C PRO A 159 2.92 0.26 7.94
N ALA A 160 3.26 -0.98 8.29
CA ALA A 160 2.81 -2.17 7.58
C ALA A 160 1.27 -2.26 7.55
N LEU A 161 0.62 -1.88 8.65
CA LEU A 161 -0.83 -1.84 8.74
C LEU A 161 -1.44 -1.00 7.61
N GLU A 162 -0.95 0.21 7.39
CA GLU A 162 -1.53 1.17 6.44
C GLU A 162 -1.31 0.73 4.98
N VAL A 163 -0.11 0.24 4.71
CA VAL A 163 0.29 -0.22 3.38
C VAL A 163 -0.46 -1.51 3.01
N CYS A 164 -0.49 -2.48 3.93
CA CYS A 164 -0.90 -3.85 3.61
C CYS A 164 -2.34 -4.17 4.00
N THR A 165 -3.12 -3.27 4.63
CA THR A 165 -4.52 -3.60 5.01
C THR A 165 -5.37 -4.01 3.80
N HIS A 166 -5.25 -3.31 2.66
CA HIS A 166 -5.99 -3.70 1.45
C HIS A 166 -5.52 -5.04 0.88
N TRP A 167 -4.23 -5.36 0.94
CA TRP A 167 -3.73 -6.68 0.52
C TRP A 167 -4.14 -7.80 1.48
N ALA A 168 -4.14 -7.52 2.78
CA ALA A 168 -4.70 -8.41 3.79
C ALA A 168 -6.20 -8.65 3.56
N ALA A 169 -6.95 -7.62 3.15
CA ALA A 169 -8.34 -7.77 2.72
C ALA A 169 -8.45 -8.71 1.50
N GLY A 170 -7.57 -8.56 0.49
CA GLY A 170 -7.48 -9.46 -0.66
C GLY A 170 -7.23 -10.93 -0.28
N VAL A 171 -6.32 -11.18 0.68
CA VAL A 171 -6.08 -12.51 1.25
C VAL A 171 -7.38 -13.11 1.83
N VAL A 172 -8.13 -12.33 2.60
CA VAL A 172 -9.40 -12.78 3.21
C VAL A 172 -10.50 -12.94 2.15
N GLN A 173 -10.59 -12.04 1.18
CA GLN A 173 -11.53 -12.16 0.06
C GLN A 173 -11.31 -13.46 -0.70
N ARG A 174 -10.05 -13.87 -0.95
CA ARG A 174 -9.77 -15.13 -1.63
C ARG A 174 -10.32 -16.34 -0.87
N GLN A 175 -10.21 -16.34 0.47
CA GLN A 175 -10.81 -17.40 1.29
C GLN A 175 -12.33 -17.45 1.14
N MET A 176 -12.99 -16.29 1.07
CA MET A 176 -14.44 -16.20 0.88
C MET A 176 -14.87 -16.63 -0.53
N ILE A 177 -14.09 -16.30 -1.58
CA ILE A 177 -14.38 -16.67 -2.97
C ILE A 177 -14.28 -18.17 -3.17
N THR A 178 -13.26 -18.83 -2.61
CA THR A 178 -13.09 -20.29 -2.71
C THR A 178 -14.34 -21.06 -2.24
N GLU A 179 -15.12 -20.49 -1.34
CA GLU A 179 -16.36 -21.10 -0.87
C GLU A 179 -17.57 -20.80 -1.77
N ARG A 180 -17.64 -19.64 -2.45
CA ARG A 180 -18.92 -19.09 -2.96
C ARG A 180 -18.85 -18.18 -4.21
N GLY A 181 -17.77 -18.14 -4.99
CA GLY A 181 -17.70 -17.23 -6.15
C GLY A 181 -16.65 -17.54 -7.21
N HIS A 182 -16.45 -16.56 -8.08
CA HIS A 182 -15.42 -16.56 -9.12
C HIS A 182 -14.21 -15.73 -8.68
N HIS A 183 -13.01 -16.25 -8.91
CA HIS A 183 -11.74 -15.59 -8.66
C HIS A 183 -11.44 -14.52 -9.72
N ALA A 184 -10.55 -13.58 -9.38
CA ALA A 184 -9.95 -12.72 -10.39
C ALA A 184 -9.29 -13.59 -11.47
N LEU A 185 -9.51 -13.21 -12.73
CA LEU A 185 -9.13 -13.93 -13.94
C LEU A 185 -9.90 -15.24 -14.20
N ASP A 186 -10.94 -15.55 -13.41
CA ASP A 186 -11.87 -16.60 -13.80
C ASP A 186 -12.65 -16.18 -15.04
N ARG A 187 -12.85 -17.15 -15.91
CA ARG A 187 -13.62 -17.00 -17.14
C ARG A 187 -15.10 -17.16 -16.83
N VAL A 188 -15.91 -16.18 -17.21
CA VAL A 188 -17.35 -16.14 -16.93
C VAL A 188 -18.16 -15.81 -18.17
N LYS A 189 -19.44 -16.18 -18.13
CA LYS A 189 -20.45 -15.82 -19.12
C LYS A 189 -21.62 -15.15 -18.42
N VAL A 190 -22.12 -14.07 -19.02
CA VAL A 190 -23.29 -13.34 -18.53
C VAL A 190 -24.56 -14.08 -18.95
N THR A 191 -25.42 -14.41 -18.00
CA THR A 191 -26.62 -15.24 -18.19
C THR A 191 -27.91 -14.43 -18.28
N SER A 192 -27.92 -13.18 -17.81
CA SER A 192 -29.06 -12.26 -17.91
C SER A 192 -28.61 -10.79 -17.90
N GLY A 193 -29.54 -9.85 -18.16
CA GLY A 193 -29.24 -8.42 -18.23
C GLY A 193 -28.77 -7.94 -19.62
N ALA A 194 -28.24 -6.71 -19.67
CA ALA A 194 -27.89 -6.04 -20.94
C ALA A 194 -26.77 -6.75 -21.73
N PHE A 195 -25.91 -7.50 -21.03
CA PHE A 195 -24.77 -8.21 -21.62
C PHE A 195 -25.00 -9.71 -21.75
N THR A 196 -26.26 -10.17 -21.72
CA THR A 196 -26.60 -11.61 -21.83
C THR A 196 -25.88 -12.27 -23.01
N GLY A 197 -25.18 -13.37 -22.74
CA GLY A 197 -24.44 -14.15 -23.74
C GLY A 197 -22.99 -13.70 -23.94
N HIS A 198 -22.62 -12.50 -23.52
CA HIS A 198 -21.24 -12.05 -23.54
C HIS A 198 -20.39 -12.86 -22.54
N ARG A 199 -19.11 -13.00 -22.86
CA ARG A 199 -18.12 -13.70 -22.05
C ARG A 199 -17.01 -12.74 -21.68
N GLY A 200 -16.30 -13.04 -20.60
CA GLY A 200 -15.23 -12.18 -20.12
C GLY A 200 -14.45 -12.80 -18.98
N TYR A 201 -13.57 -11.99 -18.41
CA TYR A 201 -12.76 -12.36 -17.26
C TYR A 201 -13.13 -11.48 -16.07
N VAL A 202 -13.32 -12.11 -14.91
CA VAL A 202 -13.49 -11.37 -13.67
C VAL A 202 -12.20 -10.57 -13.39
N ARG A 203 -12.35 -9.29 -13.08
CA ARG A 203 -11.25 -8.39 -12.69
C ARG A 203 -11.29 -8.10 -11.19
N ASP A 204 -12.48 -7.94 -10.65
CA ASP A 204 -12.70 -7.66 -9.24
C ASP A 204 -14.05 -8.22 -8.76
N VAL A 205 -14.20 -8.35 -7.44
CA VAL A 205 -15.39 -8.92 -6.79
C VAL A 205 -16.01 -7.88 -5.86
N GLY A 206 -17.27 -7.56 -6.10
CA GLY A 206 -18.06 -6.65 -5.29
C GLY A 206 -18.63 -7.35 -4.05
N TRP A 207 -18.52 -6.68 -2.91
CA TRP A 207 -19.04 -7.14 -1.63
C TRP A 207 -19.95 -6.10 -0.99
N PHE A 208 -20.99 -6.55 -0.29
CA PHE A 208 -21.85 -5.68 0.50
C PHE A 208 -21.38 -5.65 1.97
N PHE A 209 -20.97 -4.48 2.44
CA PHE A 209 -20.55 -4.26 3.83
C PHE A 209 -21.75 -3.80 4.67
N ASP A 210 -22.14 -4.61 5.65
CA ASP A 210 -23.23 -4.28 6.58
C ASP A 210 -22.65 -3.75 7.89
N ASP A 211 -22.70 -2.43 8.08
CA ASP A 211 -22.25 -1.79 9.31
C ASP A 211 -23.11 -2.13 10.54
N ALA A 212 -24.36 -2.58 10.37
CA ALA A 212 -25.23 -2.92 11.50
C ALA A 212 -24.87 -4.27 12.14
N THR A 213 -24.40 -5.21 11.32
CA THR A 213 -23.98 -6.54 11.77
C THR A 213 -22.45 -6.70 11.77
N GLU A 214 -21.72 -5.67 11.36
CA GLU A 214 -20.26 -5.65 11.20
C GLU A 214 -19.72 -6.83 10.40
N THR A 215 -20.40 -7.17 9.31
CA THR A 215 -20.07 -8.32 8.46
C THR A 215 -20.12 -7.96 6.99
N VAL A 216 -19.60 -8.86 6.17
CA VAL A 216 -19.66 -8.76 4.71
C VAL A 216 -20.60 -9.83 4.13
N HIS A 217 -21.40 -9.45 3.14
CA HIS A 217 -22.25 -10.35 2.36
C HIS A 217 -21.81 -10.34 0.90
N GLY A 218 -21.92 -11.50 0.23
CA GLY A 218 -21.64 -11.59 -1.20
C GLY A 218 -21.07 -12.94 -1.65
N PRO A 219 -20.50 -12.98 -2.87
CA PRO A 219 -20.29 -11.84 -3.77
C PRO A 219 -21.62 -11.18 -4.19
N ALA A 220 -21.67 -9.84 -4.22
CA ALA A 220 -22.84 -9.07 -4.65
C ALA A 220 -22.82 -8.84 -6.16
N GLY A 221 -21.62 -8.71 -6.74
CA GLY A 221 -21.40 -8.53 -8.16
C GLY A 221 -19.93 -8.74 -8.50
N TYR A 222 -19.62 -8.60 -9.79
CA TYR A 222 -18.29 -8.75 -10.35
C TYR A 222 -17.99 -7.59 -11.30
N VAL A 223 -16.76 -7.12 -11.28
CA VAL A 223 -16.22 -6.29 -12.37
C VAL A 223 -15.71 -7.26 -13.44
N VAL A 224 -16.33 -7.28 -14.62
CA VAL A 224 -16.00 -8.22 -15.69
C VAL A 224 -15.46 -7.49 -16.90
N ASP A 225 -14.28 -7.91 -17.36
CA ASP A 225 -13.69 -7.52 -18.63
C ASP A 225 -14.26 -8.41 -19.74
N LEU A 226 -15.35 -7.95 -20.37
CA LEU A 226 -16.06 -8.68 -21.43
C LEU A 226 -15.30 -8.58 -22.76
N ASP A 227 -15.22 -9.68 -23.50
CA ASP A 227 -14.42 -9.79 -24.73
C ASP A 227 -14.82 -8.73 -25.77
N ASP A 228 -16.12 -8.63 -26.05
CA ASP A 228 -16.67 -7.83 -27.14
C ASP A 228 -17.21 -6.45 -26.68
N VAL A 229 -16.91 -6.04 -25.44
CA VAL A 229 -17.36 -4.76 -24.88
C VAL A 229 -16.14 -3.96 -24.44
N GLU A 230 -16.11 -2.66 -24.72
CA GLU A 230 -15.03 -1.79 -24.28
C GLU A 230 -15.04 -1.58 -22.77
N GLY A 231 -13.84 -1.58 -22.16
CA GLY A 231 -13.68 -1.43 -20.71
C GLY A 231 -14.16 -2.63 -19.89
N THR A 232 -14.43 -2.36 -18.62
CA THR A 232 -14.97 -3.32 -17.63
C THR A 232 -16.42 -2.97 -17.31
N GLN A 233 -17.23 -3.99 -16.99
CA GLN A 233 -18.65 -3.84 -16.64
C GLN A 233 -18.92 -4.38 -15.24
N ASP A 234 -19.75 -3.69 -14.47
CA ASP A 234 -20.28 -4.19 -13.22
C ASP A 234 -21.46 -5.12 -13.52
N ILE A 235 -21.40 -6.37 -13.05
CA ILE A 235 -22.38 -7.41 -13.34
C ILE A 235 -22.81 -8.07 -12.02
N ASP A 236 -24.11 -8.15 -11.77
CA ASP A 236 -24.64 -8.76 -10.55
C ASP A 236 -24.22 -10.25 -10.46
N ALA A 237 -23.98 -10.74 -9.24
CA ALA A 237 -23.40 -12.06 -9.05
C ALA A 237 -24.30 -13.21 -9.53
N ASP A 238 -25.62 -13.02 -9.55
CA ASP A 238 -26.59 -13.99 -10.07
C ASP A 238 -26.72 -13.96 -11.61
N GLN A 239 -26.06 -13.01 -12.27
CA GLN A 239 -26.03 -12.87 -13.73
C GLN A 239 -24.79 -13.48 -14.37
N VAL A 240 -23.91 -14.15 -13.61
CA VAL A 240 -22.71 -14.79 -14.16
C VAL A 240 -22.67 -16.29 -13.87
N GLU A 241 -22.12 -17.05 -14.83
CA GLU A 241 -21.80 -18.47 -14.66
C GLU A 241 -20.35 -18.73 -15.06
N ALA A 242 -19.73 -19.76 -14.46
CA ALA A 242 -18.42 -20.23 -14.87
C ALA A 242 -18.44 -20.63 -16.35
N CYS A 243 -17.41 -20.22 -17.09
CA CYS A 243 -17.24 -20.62 -18.48
C CYS A 243 -15.88 -21.28 -18.67
N ALA A 244 -15.85 -22.49 -19.25
CA ALA A 244 -14.64 -23.27 -19.42
C ALA A 244 -13.90 -22.97 -20.76
N ASP A 245 -14.39 -22.00 -21.53
CA ASP A 245 -13.81 -21.67 -22.82
C ASP A 245 -12.55 -20.84 -22.61
N LEU A 246 -11.40 -21.53 -22.46
CA LEU A 246 -10.10 -20.87 -22.35
C LEU A 246 -9.69 -20.30 -23.72
N HIS A 247 -10.36 -19.24 -24.13
CA HIS A 247 -9.98 -18.40 -25.26
C HIS A 247 -9.45 -17.10 -24.69
N TRP A 248 -8.28 -16.70 -25.19
CA TRP A 248 -7.87 -15.31 -25.03
C TRP A 248 -9.01 -14.41 -25.51
N PRO A 249 -9.34 -13.31 -24.79
CA PRO A 249 -10.42 -12.42 -25.17
C PRO A 249 -10.35 -12.12 -26.65
N HIS A 250 -11.44 -12.38 -27.39
CA HIS A 250 -11.51 -11.95 -28.77
C HIS A 250 -11.40 -10.42 -28.76
N ARG A 251 -10.40 -9.88 -29.43
CA ARG A 251 -10.14 -8.44 -29.52
C ARG A 251 -10.46 -8.05 -30.96
N PRO A 252 -11.67 -7.52 -31.25
CA PRO A 252 -11.99 -7.13 -32.62
C PRO A 252 -11.05 -6.01 -33.08
N GLU A 253 -10.58 -6.08 -34.32
CA GLU A 253 -9.73 -5.06 -34.95
C GLU A 253 -10.37 -3.67 -34.80
N GLY A 254 -9.61 -2.70 -34.27
CA GLY A 254 -10.06 -1.32 -34.07
C GLY A 254 -10.72 -1.03 -32.72
N THR A 255 -10.78 -2.00 -31.81
CA THR A 255 -11.15 -1.77 -30.40
C THR A 255 -9.90 -1.43 -29.57
N LEU A 256 -10.06 -0.71 -28.44
CA LEU A 256 -8.94 -0.40 -27.54
C LEU A 256 -8.25 -1.63 -26.92
N LYS A 257 -8.88 -2.79 -27.01
CA LYS A 257 -8.31 -4.06 -26.56
C LYS A 257 -7.40 -4.65 -27.63
N ASP A 258 -7.57 -4.29 -28.90
CA ASP A 258 -6.75 -4.77 -30.02
C ASP A 258 -5.71 -3.72 -30.44
N GLY A 259 -4.62 -3.69 -29.68
CA GLY A 259 -3.55 -2.73 -29.85
C GLY A 259 -2.96 -2.33 -28.52
N PRO A 260 -1.82 -1.62 -28.53
CA PRO A 260 -1.44 -0.87 -27.35
C PRO A 260 -2.59 0.06 -26.92
N PRO A 261 -2.69 0.43 -25.62
CA PRO A 261 -3.72 1.36 -25.15
C PRO A 261 -3.83 2.55 -26.11
N PRO A 262 -5.03 3.05 -26.42
CA PRO A 262 -5.14 4.31 -27.16
C PRO A 262 -4.34 5.37 -26.41
N GLY A 263 -3.60 6.19 -27.13
CA GLY A 263 -2.64 7.10 -26.50
C GLY A 263 -1.21 6.57 -26.40
N LEU A 264 -0.95 5.25 -26.51
CA LEU A 264 0.43 4.75 -26.44
C LEU A 264 1.28 5.22 -27.63
N ASN A 265 0.66 5.31 -28.81
CA ASN A 265 1.27 5.84 -30.01
C ASN A 265 0.96 7.33 -30.22
N ASP A 266 0.14 7.93 -29.36
CA ASP A 266 -0.06 9.36 -29.43
C ASP A 266 1.28 10.02 -29.07
N PRO A 267 1.66 11.10 -29.77
CA PRO A 267 2.83 11.86 -29.35
C PRO A 267 2.61 12.26 -27.89
N LEU A 268 3.61 11.97 -27.05
CA LEU A 268 3.61 12.42 -25.66
C LEU A 268 3.25 13.91 -25.65
N PRO A 269 2.40 14.35 -24.72
CA PRO A 269 2.12 15.78 -24.60
C PRO A 269 3.46 16.51 -24.52
N PRO A 270 3.58 17.68 -25.18
CA PRO A 270 4.82 18.42 -25.17
C PRO A 270 5.27 18.61 -23.71
N ALA A 271 6.57 18.42 -23.47
CA ALA A 271 7.13 18.61 -22.14
C ALA A 271 6.78 20.02 -21.64
N LYS A 272 6.37 20.10 -20.37
CA LYS A 272 6.10 21.39 -19.72
C LYS A 272 7.35 22.25 -19.78
N THR A 273 7.16 23.53 -20.07
CA THR A 273 8.23 24.52 -19.90
C THR A 273 8.53 24.70 -18.41
N CYS A 274 9.74 25.15 -18.08
CA CYS A 274 10.10 25.47 -16.69
C CYS A 274 9.15 26.50 -16.05
N ALA A 275 8.61 27.43 -16.84
CA ALA A 275 7.61 28.40 -16.39
C ALA A 275 6.26 27.75 -16.04
N GLU A 276 5.83 26.76 -16.82
CA GLU A 276 4.60 26.02 -16.56
C GLU A 276 4.72 25.13 -15.32
N ASP A 277 5.84 24.42 -15.17
CA ASP A 277 6.14 23.61 -13.98
C ASP A 277 6.15 24.48 -12.72
N LEU A 278 6.90 25.59 -12.72
CA LEU A 278 6.94 26.49 -11.56
C LEU A 278 5.56 27.05 -11.21
N ARG A 279 4.75 27.41 -12.20
CA ARG A 279 3.39 27.89 -11.96
C ARG A 279 2.55 26.82 -11.26
N GLU A 280 2.60 25.57 -11.69
CA GLU A 280 1.89 24.48 -11.00
C GLU A 280 2.37 24.28 -9.56
N LEU A 281 3.69 24.39 -9.30
CA LEU A 281 4.22 24.34 -7.95
C LEU A 281 3.69 25.47 -7.07
N LEU A 282 3.67 26.69 -7.60
CA LEU A 282 3.16 27.86 -6.88
C LEU A 282 1.65 27.78 -6.65
N ASP A 283 0.88 27.32 -7.65
CA ASP A 283 -0.57 27.22 -7.56
C ASP A 283 -1.02 26.21 -6.48
N ARG A 284 -0.25 25.14 -6.26
CA ARG A 284 -0.55 24.13 -5.22
C ARG A 284 0.09 24.40 -3.86
N ALA A 285 1.15 25.22 -3.81
CA ALA A 285 1.85 25.49 -2.56
C ALA A 285 0.99 26.31 -1.60
N GLY A 286 0.99 25.94 -0.32
CA GLY A 286 0.38 26.73 0.75
C GLY A 286 1.17 27.99 1.14
N ASN A 287 2.36 28.19 0.56
CA ASN A 287 3.24 29.34 0.83
C ASN A 287 3.98 29.84 -0.45
N PRO A 288 3.26 30.16 -1.54
CA PRO A 288 3.90 30.48 -2.83
C PRO A 288 4.76 31.74 -2.78
N ASP A 289 4.45 32.66 -1.86
CA ASP A 289 5.16 33.93 -1.68
C ASP A 289 6.61 33.77 -1.19
N VAL A 290 7.01 32.57 -0.76
CA VAL A 290 8.41 32.27 -0.41
C VAL A 290 9.33 32.34 -1.63
N VAL A 291 8.80 32.16 -2.85
CA VAL A 291 9.58 32.20 -4.10
C VAL A 291 9.64 33.63 -4.61
N PRO A 292 10.80 34.33 -4.54
CA PRO A 292 10.91 35.72 -4.95
C PRO A 292 10.79 35.88 -6.46
N GLU A 293 10.28 37.03 -6.91
CA GLU A 293 10.06 37.34 -8.34
C GLU A 293 11.32 37.22 -9.21
N GLU A 294 12.50 37.48 -8.62
CA GLU A 294 13.78 37.28 -9.31
C GLU A 294 14.03 35.81 -9.65
N LEU A 295 13.75 34.91 -8.70
CA LEU A 295 13.87 33.47 -8.91
C LEU A 295 12.81 32.96 -9.90
N ARG A 296 11.58 33.48 -9.82
CA ARG A 296 10.51 33.14 -10.77
C ARG A 296 10.90 33.47 -12.21
N ARG A 297 11.48 34.66 -12.44
CA ARG A 297 11.99 35.07 -13.75
C ARG A 297 13.17 34.21 -14.22
N ALA A 298 14.09 33.85 -13.32
CA ALA A 298 15.21 32.98 -13.65
C ALA A 298 14.75 31.58 -14.08
N VAL A 299 13.83 30.97 -13.33
CA VAL A 299 13.26 29.65 -13.64
C VAL A 299 12.47 29.66 -14.95
N ALA A 300 11.69 30.72 -15.21
CA ALA A 300 10.95 30.84 -16.46
C ALA A 300 11.86 30.87 -17.70
N ALA A 301 13.12 31.30 -17.54
CA ALA A 301 14.14 31.33 -18.58
C ALA A 301 15.04 30.09 -18.61
N ALA A 302 14.85 29.13 -17.70
CA ALA A 302 15.69 27.94 -17.59
C ALA A 302 15.47 26.97 -18.77
N HIS A 303 16.53 26.24 -19.13
CA HIS A 303 16.54 25.29 -20.24
C HIS A 303 15.87 23.96 -19.89
N HIS A 304 16.16 23.45 -18.69
CA HIS A 304 15.68 22.15 -18.24
C HIS A 304 15.26 22.19 -16.78
N HIS A 305 14.28 21.36 -16.45
CA HIS A 305 13.82 21.11 -15.11
C HIS A 305 14.08 19.64 -14.76
N HIS A 306 14.55 19.42 -13.55
CA HIS A 306 14.79 18.11 -12.99
C HIS A 306 14.20 18.04 -11.59
N HIS A 307 13.84 16.84 -11.17
CA HIS A 307 13.39 16.57 -9.81
C HIS A 307 14.16 15.38 -9.22
N LEU A 308 14.41 15.45 -7.92
CA LEU A 308 15.02 14.39 -7.13
C LEU A 308 14.32 14.29 -5.78
N GLU A 309 13.92 13.08 -5.39
CA GLU A 309 13.41 12.81 -4.04
C GLU A 309 14.59 12.73 -3.07
N LEU A 310 14.60 13.59 -2.05
CA LEU A 310 15.68 13.67 -1.07
C LEU A 310 15.39 12.95 0.24
N ASP A 311 14.12 12.95 0.66
CA ASP A 311 13.67 12.39 1.93
C ASP A 311 12.21 11.94 1.80
N TRP A 312 11.85 10.86 2.51
CA TRP A 312 10.48 10.36 2.56
C TRP A 312 10.25 9.60 3.87
N GLN A 313 9.59 10.22 4.84
CA GLN A 313 9.38 9.61 6.17
C GLN A 313 7.92 9.65 6.58
N ALA A 314 7.59 8.81 7.57
CA ALA A 314 6.31 8.82 8.24
C ALA A 314 6.52 9.00 9.75
N SER A 315 5.63 9.77 10.37
CA SER A 315 5.50 9.88 11.81
C SER A 315 4.44 8.89 12.33
N PRO A 316 4.75 8.15 13.40
CA PRO A 316 3.82 7.19 13.97
C PRO A 316 2.71 7.88 14.77
N ALA A 317 1.56 7.22 14.90
CA ALA A 317 0.40 7.70 15.68
C ALA A 317 0.76 8.22 17.09
N PRO A 318 0.05 9.23 17.66
CA PRO A 318 -1.24 9.78 17.18
C PRO A 318 -1.14 10.99 16.23
N GLN A 319 0.02 11.64 16.13
CA GLN A 319 0.26 12.80 15.27
C GLN A 319 0.81 12.32 13.92
N ARG A 320 -0.03 11.62 13.16
CA ARG A 320 0.32 10.90 11.92
C ARG A 320 0.46 11.87 10.75
N PHE A 321 1.63 11.86 10.13
CA PHE A 321 1.96 12.55 8.89
C PHE A 321 3.06 11.79 8.15
N THR A 322 2.92 11.67 6.84
CA THR A 322 3.98 11.29 5.92
C THR A 322 4.47 12.54 5.21
N TRP A 323 5.78 12.74 5.15
CA TRP A 323 6.34 13.84 4.37
C TRP A 323 7.31 13.30 3.34
N ARG A 324 7.33 13.98 2.19
CA ARG A 324 8.28 13.77 1.11
C ARG A 324 8.94 15.08 0.76
N VAL A 325 10.26 15.07 0.61
CA VAL A 325 11.03 16.22 0.14
C VAL A 325 11.42 15.98 -1.31
N LEU A 326 10.93 16.83 -2.19
CA LEU A 326 11.31 16.90 -3.59
C LEU A 326 12.26 18.09 -3.79
N HIS A 327 13.38 17.85 -4.45
CA HIS A 327 14.31 18.88 -4.89
C HIS A 327 14.10 19.12 -6.38
N HIS A 328 13.64 20.31 -6.71
CA HIS A 328 13.51 20.82 -8.06
C HIS A 328 14.76 21.64 -8.36
N TRP A 329 15.49 21.27 -9.40
CA TRP A 329 16.56 22.14 -9.90
C TRP A 329 16.30 22.52 -11.36
N TYR A 330 16.55 23.79 -11.65
CA TYR A 330 16.32 24.40 -12.95
C TYR A 330 17.66 24.81 -13.54
N GLN A 331 18.01 24.21 -14.68
CA GLN A 331 19.27 24.46 -15.36
C GLN A 331 19.19 25.80 -16.11
N LEU A 332 19.93 26.82 -15.66
CA LEU A 332 19.83 28.18 -16.17
C LEU A 332 20.59 28.40 -17.48
N THR A 333 21.47 27.47 -17.84
CA THR A 333 22.27 27.48 -19.08
C THR A 333 22.16 26.14 -19.79
N GLU A 334 22.65 26.06 -21.03
CA GLU A 334 22.63 24.81 -21.81
C GLU A 334 23.59 23.73 -21.27
N HIS A 335 24.61 24.12 -20.50
CA HIS A 335 25.61 23.21 -19.96
C HIS A 335 25.45 23.02 -18.46
N TYR A 336 25.71 21.80 -17.99
CA TYR A 336 25.56 21.46 -16.58
C TYR A 336 26.70 22.06 -15.75
N ALA A 337 26.38 23.00 -14.85
CA ALA A 337 27.29 23.52 -13.84
C ALA A 337 26.53 23.83 -12.55
N ASP A 338 27.09 23.46 -11.39
CA ASP A 338 26.42 23.58 -10.08
C ASP A 338 26.12 25.04 -9.70
N ASP A 339 26.90 26.00 -10.19
CA ASP A 339 26.71 27.44 -9.98
C ASP A 339 25.73 28.07 -10.99
N GLN A 340 25.20 27.27 -11.92
CA GLN A 340 24.28 27.71 -12.98
C GLN A 340 22.92 27.02 -12.88
N ARG A 341 22.47 26.76 -11.65
CA ARG A 341 21.13 26.23 -11.39
C ARG A 341 20.38 27.06 -10.37
N ALA A 342 19.06 27.06 -10.49
CA ALA A 342 18.15 27.52 -9.46
C ALA A 342 17.60 26.30 -8.72
N ASP A 343 17.75 26.27 -7.40
CA ASP A 343 17.25 25.21 -6.54
C ASP A 343 15.95 25.66 -5.86
N LEU A 344 14.98 24.75 -5.81
CA LEU A 344 13.72 24.91 -5.09
C LEU A 344 13.39 23.58 -4.43
N TYR A 345 12.95 23.61 -3.18
CA TYR A 345 12.56 22.41 -2.45
C TYR A 345 11.07 22.45 -2.17
N GLU A 346 10.43 21.30 -2.34
CA GLU A 346 9.03 21.08 -2.04
C GLU A 346 8.90 20.02 -0.94
N VAL A 347 8.23 20.37 0.15
CA VAL A 347 7.81 19.47 1.21
C VAL A 347 6.34 19.13 0.97
N VAL A 348 6.09 17.90 0.59
CA VAL A 348 4.74 17.34 0.41
C VAL A 348 4.38 16.62 1.71
N VAL A 349 3.34 17.06 2.40
CA VAL A 349 2.89 16.46 3.66
C VAL A 349 1.49 15.88 3.48
N THR A 350 1.35 14.62 3.81
CA THR A 350 0.09 13.89 3.78
C THR A 350 -0.23 13.45 5.20
N ARG A 351 -1.46 13.63 5.69
CA ARG A 351 -1.83 13.22 7.06
C ARG A 351 -2.09 11.72 7.11
N TYR A 352 -2.71 11.19 6.05
CA TYR A 352 -2.97 9.77 5.84
C TYR A 352 -2.48 9.36 4.45
N LEU A 353 -1.97 8.14 4.29
CA LEU A 353 -1.44 7.66 3.00
C LEU A 353 -2.44 7.81 1.83
N ARG A 354 -3.75 7.88 2.14
CA ARG A 354 -4.85 7.97 1.16
C ARG A 354 -5.51 9.35 1.08
N ASP A 355 -4.94 10.40 1.69
CA ASP A 355 -5.52 11.73 1.51
C ASP A 355 -5.46 12.13 0.04
N ALA A 356 -6.61 12.57 -0.49
CA ALA A 356 -6.73 12.98 -1.89
C ALA A 356 -5.90 14.23 -2.22
N GLU A 357 -5.63 15.07 -1.21
CA GLU A 357 -4.98 16.37 -1.37
C GLU A 357 -3.87 16.54 -0.32
N PRO A 358 -2.62 16.21 -0.65
CA PRO A 358 -1.50 16.50 0.24
C PRO A 358 -1.25 18.01 0.34
N ALA A 359 -0.74 18.46 1.48
CA ALA A 359 -0.29 19.83 1.66
C ALA A 359 1.10 20.02 1.05
N HIS A 360 1.26 21.06 0.23
CA HIS A 360 2.53 21.37 -0.43
C HIS A 360 3.14 22.63 0.17
N HIS A 361 4.42 22.59 0.50
CA HIS A 361 5.15 23.76 0.99
C HIS A 361 6.50 23.90 0.31
N LEU A 362 6.89 25.13 0.01
CA LEU A 362 8.15 25.44 -0.66
C LEU A 362 9.21 25.96 0.31
N ALA A 363 10.47 25.65 0.04
CA ALA A 363 11.66 26.16 0.71
C ALA A 363 12.74 26.51 -0.32
N LEU A 364 13.54 27.54 -0.04
CA LEU A 364 14.58 28.01 -0.96
C LEU A 364 15.94 27.36 -0.70
N SER A 365 16.10 26.70 0.44
CA SER A 365 17.35 26.04 0.80
C SER A 365 17.10 24.73 1.54
N LYS A 366 18.06 23.81 1.43
CA LYS A 366 18.03 22.53 2.16
C LYS A 366 18.01 22.74 3.69
N ASP A 367 18.64 23.80 4.18
CA ASP A 367 18.76 24.11 5.61
C ASP A 367 17.41 24.53 6.24
N GLU A 368 16.47 25.02 5.43
CA GLU A 368 15.11 25.38 5.88
C GLU A 368 14.21 24.16 6.10
N LEU A 369 14.53 23.01 5.49
CA LEU A 369 13.67 21.83 5.47
C LEU A 369 13.30 21.30 6.85
N PRO A 370 14.23 21.10 7.81
CA PRO A 370 13.86 20.58 9.13
C PRO A 370 12.87 21.48 9.86
N GLY A 371 13.05 22.80 9.76
CA GLY A 371 12.15 23.79 10.35
C GLY A 371 10.79 23.83 9.67
N LEU A 372 10.74 23.67 8.34
CA LEU A 372 9.50 23.60 7.58
C LEU A 372 8.70 22.33 7.91
N ILE A 373 9.34 21.16 7.85
CA ILE A 373 8.75 19.87 8.21
C ILE A 373 8.18 19.91 9.63
N ALA A 374 8.94 20.43 10.61
CA ALA A 374 8.47 20.58 11.99
C ALA A 374 7.22 21.46 12.08
N ARG A 375 7.17 22.60 11.39
CA ARG A 375 5.96 23.45 11.39
C ARG A 375 4.76 22.74 10.78
N CYS A 376 4.94 22.05 9.66
CA CYS A 376 3.85 21.33 8.99
C CYS A 376 3.32 20.14 9.81
N THR A 377 4.18 19.48 10.60
CA THR A 377 3.82 18.28 11.38
C THR A 377 3.37 18.58 12.82
N THR A 378 3.66 19.77 13.35
CA THR A 378 3.25 20.18 14.70
C THR A 378 2.14 21.24 14.73
N GLY A 379 1.91 21.93 13.61
CA GLY A 379 1.09 23.15 13.53
C GLY A 379 -0.35 22.97 13.04
N ALA A 380 -0.85 21.73 12.93
CA ALA A 380 -2.19 21.40 12.45
C ALA A 380 -3.11 20.90 13.57
#